data_AF-A0A9P5TQG6-F1
#
_entry.id   AF-A0A9P5TQG6-F1
#
_cell.length_a   1.000
_cell.length_b   1.000
_cell.length_c   1.000
_cell.angle_alpha   90.00
_cell.angle_beta   90.00
_cell.angle_gamma   90.00
#
_symmetry.space_group_name_H-M   'P 1'
#
loop_
_entity.id
_entity.type
_entity.pdbx_description
1 polymer ?
#
loop_
_entity_poly.entity_id
_entity_poly.type
_entity_poly.pdbx_seq_one_letter_code
_entity_poly.pdbx_strand_id
1 'polypeptide(L)'
;MSISIAPIYKLKHDILYHIFTLNADIFDRRDCRLPHDSPLRALTTTRYSSQVCREWRSIILGSSTLWARLLDLDLLQQEEGDWRDEILRRSGETHPLWIRNTRKAMMDEMPLGLETFLLRLLDEYWDRVQKVDIFVEDWANLAARCDQLCLRPAPAFKISLLKCRHTAANPLPPRLPPFYHSLLTMRHQ
;
A
#
# COMPACT_ATOMS: atom_id res chain seq x y z
N MET A 1 -10.84 -46.02 11.09
CA MET A 1 -11.11 -44.96 10.09
C MET A 1 -9.96 -43.97 10.14
N SER A 2 -9.16 -43.82 9.07
CA SER A 2 -8.13 -42.78 9.01
C SER A 2 -8.78 -41.47 8.61
N ILE A 3 -8.73 -40.45 9.49
CA ILE A 3 -9.13 -39.09 9.12
C ILE A 3 -8.18 -38.64 8.02
N SER A 4 -8.69 -38.48 6.80
CA SER A 4 -7.93 -37.86 5.71
C SER A 4 -7.67 -36.42 6.09
N ILE A 5 -6.45 -36.13 6.53
CA ILE A 5 -6.03 -34.79 6.84
C ILE A 5 -6.05 -34.00 5.53
N ALA A 6 -6.80 -32.89 5.51
CA ALA A 6 -6.87 -32.02 4.33
C ALA A 6 -5.45 -31.68 3.85
N PRO A 7 -5.17 -31.72 2.52
CA PRO A 7 -3.81 -31.59 1.99
C PRO A 7 -3.04 -30.36 2.51
N ILE A 8 -3.75 -29.30 2.89
CA ILE A 8 -3.16 -28.06 3.38
C ILE A 8 -2.39 -28.23 4.69
N TYR A 9 -2.85 -29.11 5.59
CA TYR A 9 -2.16 -29.39 6.86
C TYR A 9 -0.89 -30.23 6.66
N LYS A 10 -0.62 -30.68 5.43
CA LYS A 10 0.64 -31.35 5.07
C LYS A 10 1.73 -30.36 4.67
N LEU A 11 1.37 -29.09 4.43
CA LEU A 11 2.34 -28.03 4.16
C LEU A 11 2.92 -27.52 5.48
N LYS A 12 4.23 -27.29 5.47
CA LYS A 12 4.91 -26.65 6.59
C LYS A 12 4.51 -25.17 6.68
N HIS A 13 4.59 -24.62 7.89
CA HIS A 13 4.19 -23.24 8.18
C HIS A 13 4.97 -22.20 7.36
N ASP A 14 6.25 -22.44 7.08
CA ASP A 14 7.09 -21.59 6.24
C ASP A 14 6.60 -21.53 4.79
N ILE A 15 6.16 -22.66 4.23
CA ILE A 15 5.57 -22.72 2.89
C ILE A 15 4.24 -21.96 2.85
N LEU A 16 3.38 -22.14 3.86
CA LEU A 16 2.13 -21.40 3.96
C LEU A 16 2.38 -19.89 4.06
N TYR A 17 3.32 -19.50 4.93
CA TYR A 17 3.74 -18.11 5.08
C TYR A 17 4.27 -17.53 3.76
N HIS A 18 5.08 -18.29 3.02
CA HIS A 18 5.60 -17.87 1.72
C HIS A 18 4.47 -17.64 0.71
N ILE A 19 3.49 -18.54 0.64
CA ILE A 19 2.31 -18.38 -0.21
C ILE A 19 1.52 -17.11 0.16
N PHE A 20 1.25 -16.88 1.45
CA PHE A 20 0.56 -15.67 1.89
C PHE A 20 1.36 -14.40 1.57
N THR A 21 2.68 -14.47 1.66
CA THR A 21 3.58 -13.38 1.31
C THR A 21 3.53 -13.04 -0.18
N LEU A 22 3.40 -14.05 -1.05
CA LEU A 22 3.19 -13.84 -2.49
C LEU A 22 1.83 -13.23 -2.81
N ASN A 23 0.80 -13.57 -2.03
CA ASN A 23 -0.54 -13.00 -2.19
C ASN A 23 -0.68 -11.59 -1.59
N ALA A 24 0.23 -11.19 -0.70
CA ALA A 24 0.28 -9.86 -0.08
C ALA A 24 1.21 -8.90 -0.82
N ASP A 25 1.05 -8.79 -2.15
CA ASP A 25 1.81 -7.87 -3.00
C ASP A 25 0.88 -6.95 -3.79
N ILE A 26 0.68 -5.73 -3.26
CA ILE A 26 -0.10 -4.68 -3.92
C ILE A 26 0.64 -4.06 -5.13
N PHE A 27 1.86 -4.46 -5.45
CA PHE A 27 2.59 -4.01 -6.64
C PHE A 27 2.67 -5.08 -7.74
N ASP A 28 2.06 -6.25 -7.54
CA ASP A 28 1.95 -7.27 -8.59
C ASP A 28 1.12 -6.73 -9.76
N ARG A 29 1.63 -6.89 -10.98
CA ARG A 29 0.98 -6.37 -12.21
C ARG A 29 -0.43 -6.91 -12.43
N ARG A 30 -0.72 -8.13 -11.94
CA ARG A 30 -2.06 -8.72 -12.02
C ARG A 30 -2.99 -7.99 -11.05
N ASP A 31 -2.51 -7.74 -9.84
CA ASP A 31 -3.27 -7.02 -8.81
C ASP A 31 -3.66 -5.60 -9.27
N CYS A 32 -2.72 -4.85 -9.83
CA CYS A 32 -2.97 -3.50 -10.35
C CYS A 32 -4.01 -3.43 -11.48
N ARG A 33 -4.29 -4.56 -12.16
CA ARG A 33 -5.27 -4.65 -13.25
C ARG A 33 -6.64 -5.12 -12.79
N LEU A 34 -6.76 -5.56 -11.53
CA LEU A 34 -8.02 -6.05 -11.01
C LEU A 34 -9.00 -4.90 -10.74
N PRO A 35 -10.30 -5.10 -11.01
CA PRO A 35 -11.36 -4.23 -10.52
C PRO A 35 -11.26 -4.00 -9.01
N HIS A 36 -11.76 -2.86 -8.54
CA HIS A 36 -11.70 -2.50 -7.11
C HIS A 36 -12.50 -3.45 -6.22
N ASP A 37 -13.64 -3.91 -6.71
CA ASP A 37 -14.49 -4.89 -6.06
C ASP A 37 -14.00 -6.33 -6.24
N SER A 38 -12.87 -6.55 -6.92
CA SER A 38 -12.35 -7.88 -7.15
C SER A 38 -11.94 -8.54 -5.82
N PRO A 39 -12.42 -9.78 -5.56
CA PRO A 39 -12.02 -10.53 -4.37
C PRO A 39 -10.55 -10.98 -4.43
N LEU A 40 -9.92 -10.87 -5.61
CA LEU A 40 -8.55 -11.31 -5.87
C LEU A 40 -7.50 -10.24 -5.57
N ARG A 41 -7.91 -9.04 -5.14
CA ARG A 41 -6.99 -8.00 -4.68
C ARG A 41 -6.19 -8.48 -3.48
N ALA A 42 -4.92 -8.09 -3.36
CA ALA A 42 -3.98 -8.60 -2.35
C ALA A 42 -4.51 -8.40 -0.91
N LEU A 43 -5.03 -7.21 -0.61
CA LEU A 43 -5.63 -6.90 0.70
C LEU A 43 -6.85 -7.81 0.97
N THR A 44 -7.75 -7.92 0.00
CA THR A 44 -8.98 -8.73 0.10
C THR A 44 -8.65 -10.23 0.22
N THR A 45 -7.73 -10.72 -0.61
CA THR A 45 -7.24 -12.10 -0.60
C THR A 45 -6.59 -12.44 0.74
N THR A 46 -5.76 -11.54 1.28
CA THR A 46 -5.13 -11.74 2.60
C THR A 46 -6.19 -11.79 3.70
N ARG A 47 -7.17 -10.87 3.68
CA ARG A 47 -8.29 -10.86 4.63
C ARG A 47 -9.08 -12.17 4.57
N TYR A 48 -9.48 -12.62 3.38
CA TYR A 48 -10.24 -13.85 3.20
C TYR A 48 -9.44 -15.10 3.57
N SER A 49 -8.15 -15.13 3.24
CA SER A 49 -7.26 -16.23 3.65
C SER A 49 -7.19 -16.35 5.18
N SER A 50 -7.23 -15.23 5.91
CA SER A 50 -7.26 -15.25 7.39
C SER A 50 -8.52 -15.85 8.01
N GLN A 51 -9.55 -16.14 7.20
CA GLN A 51 -10.85 -16.67 7.62
C GLN A 51 -11.04 -18.15 7.23
N VAL A 52 -10.10 -18.77 6.51
CA VAL A 52 -10.23 -20.15 6.02
C VAL A 52 -10.18 -21.17 7.15
N CYS A 53 -9.16 -21.11 8.01
CA CYS A 53 -9.02 -21.98 9.17
C CYS A 53 -8.17 -21.33 10.27
N ARG A 54 -8.13 -21.95 11.45
CA ARG A 54 -7.38 -21.42 12.62
C ARG A 54 -5.88 -21.27 12.35
N GLU A 55 -5.28 -22.20 11.61
CA GLU A 55 -3.86 -22.17 11.30
C GLU A 55 -3.51 -21.00 10.37
N TRP A 56 -4.26 -20.82 9.29
CA TRP A 56 -4.10 -19.70 8.36
C TRP A 56 -4.33 -18.37 9.06
N ARG A 57 -5.37 -18.30 9.90
CA ARG A 57 -5.64 -17.14 10.75
C ARG A 57 -4.44 -16.81 11.62
N SER A 58 -3.85 -17.81 12.28
CA SER A 58 -2.69 -17.61 13.16
C SER A 58 -1.49 -17.04 12.39
N ILE A 59 -1.19 -17.61 11.23
CA ILE A 59 -0.05 -17.18 10.40
C ILE A 59 -0.27 -15.76 9.86
N ILE A 60 -1.45 -15.49 9.29
CA ILE A 60 -1.73 -14.22 8.61
C ILE A 60 -1.90 -13.09 9.62
N LEU A 61 -2.71 -13.29 10.67
CA LEU A 61 -2.95 -12.24 11.67
C LEU A 61 -1.71 -11.96 12.53
N GLY A 62 -0.83 -12.94 12.71
CA GLY A 62 0.42 -12.81 13.46
C GLY A 62 1.58 -12.21 12.66
N SER A 63 1.43 -11.99 11.35
CA SER A 63 2.51 -11.48 10.50
C SER A 63 2.33 -10.00 10.16
N SER A 64 3.00 -9.13 10.93
CA SER A 64 3.03 -7.70 10.65
C SER A 64 3.62 -7.36 9.28
N THR A 65 4.56 -8.16 8.78
CA THR A 65 5.12 -7.99 7.43
C THR A 65 4.06 -8.10 6.34
N LEU A 66 3.06 -8.98 6.48
CA LEU A 66 1.97 -9.08 5.50
C LEU A 66 1.13 -7.80 5.49
N TRP A 67 0.71 -7.33 6.66
CA TRP A 67 -0.14 -6.15 6.78
C TRP A 67 0.57 -4.85 6.36
N ALA A 68 1.87 -4.75 6.63
CA ALA A 68 2.70 -3.63 6.18
C ALA A 68 2.76 -3.51 4.64
N ARG A 69 2.51 -4.61 3.93
CA ARG A 69 2.53 -4.66 2.46
C ARG A 69 1.20 -4.28 1.79
N LEU A 70 0.17 -3.98 2.57
CA LEU A 70 -1.23 -3.96 2.12
C LEU A 70 -1.93 -2.61 2.30
N LEU A 71 -1.19 -1.49 2.41
CA LEU A 71 -1.77 -0.13 2.43
C LEU A 71 -2.18 0.29 1.02
N ASP A 72 -3.21 -0.37 0.50
CA ASP A 72 -3.84 -0.09 -0.78
C ASP A 72 -4.98 0.90 -0.60
N LEU A 73 -4.68 2.19 -0.70
CA LEU A 73 -5.61 3.28 -0.44
C LEU A 73 -6.80 3.28 -1.40
N ASP A 74 -6.64 2.70 -2.59
CA ASP A 74 -7.75 2.45 -3.51
C ASP A 74 -8.85 1.61 -2.86
N LEU A 75 -8.53 0.69 -1.93
CA LEU A 75 -9.48 -0.18 -1.22
C LEU A 75 -9.81 0.29 0.21
N LEU A 76 -9.16 1.36 0.67
CA LEU A 76 -9.29 1.89 2.04
C LEU A 76 -10.11 3.19 2.08
N GLN A 77 -11.01 3.37 1.11
CA GLN A 77 -11.85 4.57 0.95
C GLN A 77 -13.10 4.58 1.85
N GLN A 78 -13.20 3.68 2.82
CA GLN A 78 -14.34 3.68 3.75
C GLN A 78 -14.39 5.01 4.52
N GLU A 79 -15.60 5.49 4.80
CA GLU A 79 -15.82 6.74 5.54
C GLU A 79 -15.12 6.68 6.91
N GLU A 80 -15.36 5.59 7.64
CA GLU A 80 -14.73 5.31 8.92
C GLU A 80 -13.26 4.88 8.79
N GLY A 81 -12.45 5.29 9.77
CA GLY A 81 -11.00 5.03 9.81
C GLY A 81 -10.60 3.68 10.35
N ASP A 82 -11.52 2.94 10.94
CA ASP A 82 -11.24 1.72 11.68
C ASP A 82 -10.47 0.69 10.86
N TRP A 83 -10.81 0.54 9.57
CA TRP A 83 -10.13 -0.43 8.73
C TRP A 83 -8.69 0.01 8.39
N ARG A 84 -8.49 1.25 7.94
CA ARG A 84 -7.15 1.78 7.63
C ARG A 84 -6.24 1.82 8.86
N ASP A 85 -6.79 2.18 10.02
CA ASP A 85 -6.06 2.17 11.29
C ASP A 85 -5.75 0.73 11.75
N GLU A 86 -6.65 -0.23 11.54
CA GLU A 86 -6.39 -1.64 11.84
C GLU A 86 -5.28 -2.23 10.96
N ILE A 87 -5.23 -1.91 9.66
CA ILE A 87 -4.12 -2.32 8.78
C ILE A 87 -2.80 -1.75 9.29
N LEU A 88 -2.77 -0.45 9.59
CA LEU A 88 -1.57 0.21 10.11
C LEU A 88 -1.15 -0.37 11.46
N ARG A 89 -2.08 -0.62 12.39
CA ARG A 89 -1.80 -1.25 13.69
C ARG A 89 -1.21 -2.65 13.50
N ARG A 90 -1.78 -3.46 12.59
CA ARG A 90 -1.27 -4.81 12.30
C ARG A 90 0.09 -4.80 11.64
N SER A 91 0.43 -3.76 10.88
CA SER A 91 1.75 -3.57 10.30
C SER A 91 2.88 -3.47 11.35
N GLY A 92 2.53 -3.28 12.62
CA GLY A 92 3.47 -3.08 13.70
C GLY A 92 4.21 -1.75 13.56
N GLU A 93 5.29 -1.59 14.32
CA GLU A 93 6.01 -0.31 14.41
C GLU A 93 7.22 -0.25 13.48
N THR A 94 7.83 -1.40 13.15
CA THR A 94 9.15 -1.46 12.49
C THR A 94 9.10 -1.99 11.07
N HIS A 95 7.98 -2.54 10.62
CA HIS A 95 7.93 -3.18 9.31
C HIS A 95 7.83 -2.16 8.18
N PRO A 96 8.54 -2.39 7.06
CA PRO A 96 8.51 -1.48 5.92
C PRO A 96 7.13 -1.42 5.27
N LEU A 97 6.65 -0.19 5.06
CA LEU A 97 5.32 0.10 4.53
C LEU A 97 5.32 0.18 3.00
N TRP A 98 4.31 -0.44 2.40
CA TRP A 98 4.03 -0.41 0.97
C TRP A 98 2.70 0.30 0.76
N ILE A 99 2.74 1.43 0.09
CA ILE A 99 1.58 2.33 -0.07
C ILE A 99 1.22 2.43 -1.55
N ARG A 100 -0.05 2.24 -1.87
CA ARG A 100 -0.56 2.39 -3.23
C ARG A 100 -1.82 3.24 -3.27
N ASN A 101 -1.89 4.16 -4.22
CA ASN A 101 -3.08 4.90 -4.62
C ASN A 101 -3.00 5.18 -6.13
N THR A 102 -3.61 4.32 -6.94
CA THR A 102 -3.42 4.34 -8.40
C THR A 102 -4.64 4.78 -9.17
N ARG A 103 -5.82 4.86 -8.52
CA ARG A 103 -6.98 5.45 -9.18
C ARG A 103 -6.77 6.95 -9.29
N LYS A 104 -7.21 7.50 -10.42
CA LYS A 104 -7.23 8.94 -10.71
C LYS A 104 -8.24 9.71 -9.83
N ALA A 105 -8.49 9.26 -8.60
CA ALA A 105 -9.13 10.12 -7.62
C ALA A 105 -8.12 11.23 -7.36
N MET A 106 -8.41 12.41 -7.89
CA MET A 106 -7.62 13.62 -7.64
C MET A 106 -7.48 13.74 -6.11
N MET A 107 -6.40 14.34 -5.58
CA MET A 107 -6.37 14.62 -4.13
C MET A 107 -7.62 15.40 -3.70
N ASP A 108 -8.12 16.28 -4.57
CA ASP A 108 -9.35 17.04 -4.38
C ASP A 108 -10.63 16.19 -4.37
N GLU A 109 -10.61 14.99 -4.96
CA GLU A 109 -11.70 14.02 -4.95
C GLU A 109 -11.52 12.92 -3.89
N MET A 110 -10.37 12.91 -3.21
CA MET A 110 -10.11 11.94 -2.15
C MET A 110 -10.97 12.25 -0.93
N PRO A 111 -11.60 11.26 -0.30
CA PRO A 111 -12.28 11.48 0.97
C PRO A 111 -11.31 12.08 2.00
N LEU A 112 -11.72 13.14 2.69
CA LEU A 112 -10.87 13.88 3.66
C LEU A 112 -10.19 12.95 4.68
N GLY A 113 -10.89 11.91 5.13
CA GLY A 113 -10.34 10.93 6.07
C GLY A 113 -9.21 10.08 5.48
N LEU A 114 -9.28 9.75 4.19
CA LEU A 114 -8.24 9.01 3.48
C LEU A 114 -7.04 9.92 3.17
N GLU A 115 -7.30 11.17 2.81
CA GLU A 115 -6.26 12.18 2.58
C GLU A 115 -5.47 12.45 3.85
N THR A 116 -6.16 12.69 4.96
CA THR A 116 -5.55 12.86 6.29
C THR A 116 -4.70 11.64 6.66
N PHE A 117 -5.19 10.44 6.37
CA PHE A 117 -4.45 9.21 6.62
C PHE A 117 -3.19 9.09 5.75
N LEU A 118 -3.26 9.43 4.46
CA LEU A 118 -2.10 9.45 3.56
C LEU A 118 -1.04 10.44 4.04
N LEU A 119 -1.43 11.66 4.42
CA LEU A 119 -0.51 12.66 4.95
C LEU A 119 0.16 12.17 6.24
N ARG A 120 -0.62 11.54 7.13
CA ARG A 120 -0.09 10.91 8.34
C ARG A 120 0.95 9.82 8.01
N LEU A 121 0.68 8.97 7.02
CA LEU A 121 1.65 7.95 6.58
C LEU A 121 2.95 8.56 6.06
N LEU A 122 2.85 9.65 5.29
CA LEU A 122 3.99 10.30 4.66
C LEU A 122 4.78 11.20 5.61
N ASP A 123 4.16 11.72 6.67
CA ASP A 123 4.83 12.57 7.66
C ASP A 123 5.35 11.75 8.86
N GLU A 124 4.48 10.99 9.54
CA GLU A 124 4.84 10.28 10.77
C GLU A 124 5.60 8.97 10.52
N TYR A 125 5.28 8.27 9.43
CA TYR A 125 5.78 6.91 9.17
C TYR A 125 6.79 6.86 8.01
N TRP A 126 7.32 8.00 7.59
CA TRP A 126 8.19 8.14 6.42
C TRP A 126 9.38 7.17 6.42
N ASP A 127 10.06 7.01 7.55
CA ASP A 127 11.24 6.16 7.68
C ASP A 127 10.97 4.68 7.37
N ARG A 128 9.70 4.26 7.50
CA ARG A 128 9.25 2.90 7.21
C ARG A 128 8.83 2.74 5.75
N VAL A 129 8.52 3.81 5.03
CA VAL A 129 8.02 3.72 3.65
C VAL A 129 9.10 3.12 2.76
N GLN A 130 8.79 1.96 2.17
CA GLN A 130 9.70 1.23 1.29
C GLN A 130 9.26 1.25 -0.17
N LYS A 131 7.96 1.14 -0.42
CA LYS A 131 7.40 1.22 -1.77
C LYS A 131 6.22 2.18 -1.77
N VAL A 132 6.17 3.08 -2.74
CA VAL A 132 5.06 4.02 -2.92
C VAL A 132 4.71 4.15 -4.41
N ASP A 133 3.43 3.93 -4.75
CA ASP A 133 2.85 4.30 -6.06
C ASP A 133 1.59 5.09 -5.78
N ILE A 134 1.70 6.42 -5.80
CA ILE A 134 0.60 7.33 -5.56
C ILE A 134 0.45 8.29 -6.74
N PHE A 135 -0.79 8.53 -7.14
CA PHE A 135 -1.15 9.61 -8.05
C PHE A 135 -1.35 10.90 -7.25
N VAL A 136 -0.59 11.95 -7.58
CA VAL A 136 -0.66 13.26 -6.91
C VAL A 136 -0.83 14.31 -7.98
N GLU A 137 -1.97 14.98 -7.99
CA GLU A 137 -2.23 16.05 -8.96
C GLU A 137 -1.51 17.34 -8.60
N ASP A 138 -1.51 17.69 -7.32
CA ASP A 138 -0.81 18.86 -6.80
C ASP A 138 0.33 18.49 -5.87
N TRP A 139 1.49 18.23 -6.46
CA TRP A 139 2.70 17.91 -5.71
C TRP A 139 3.15 19.07 -4.82
N ALA A 140 2.99 20.31 -5.27
CA ALA A 140 3.38 21.48 -4.48
C ALA A 140 2.53 21.56 -3.20
N ASN A 141 1.21 21.32 -3.31
CA ASN A 141 0.33 21.22 -2.15
C ASN A 141 0.71 20.08 -1.20
N LEU A 142 0.96 18.88 -1.75
CA LEU A 142 1.37 17.73 -0.94
C LEU A 142 2.69 18.00 -0.20
N ALA A 143 3.69 18.53 -0.90
CA ALA A 143 4.99 18.84 -0.32
C ALA A 143 4.89 19.94 0.75
N ALA A 144 4.03 20.95 0.56
CA ALA A 144 3.79 22.01 1.54
C ALA A 144 3.07 21.51 2.81
N ARG A 145 2.43 20.34 2.76
CA ARG A 145 1.72 19.73 3.89
C ARG A 145 2.50 18.62 4.57
N CYS A 146 3.58 18.19 3.93
CA CYS A 146 4.47 17.15 4.40
C CYS A 146 5.91 17.64 4.20
N ASP A 147 6.32 18.61 5.01
CA ASP A 147 7.65 19.24 4.96
C ASP A 147 8.79 18.19 4.93
N GLN A 148 8.54 17.03 5.54
CA GLN A 148 9.51 15.97 5.70
C GLN A 148 9.74 15.11 4.44
N LEU A 149 8.79 15.07 3.51
CA LEU A 149 8.90 14.28 2.27
C LEU A 149 10.16 14.61 1.46
N CYS A 150 10.59 15.88 1.50
CA CYS A 150 11.75 16.37 0.76
C CYS A 150 13.00 16.58 1.63
N LEU A 151 12.88 16.43 2.96
CA LEU A 151 13.93 16.80 3.92
C LEU A 151 14.48 15.61 4.71
N ARG A 152 13.70 14.53 4.88
CA ARG A 152 14.16 13.34 5.62
C ARG A 152 14.73 12.26 4.69
N PRO A 153 15.88 11.65 5.03
CA PRO A 153 16.34 10.45 4.36
C PRO A 153 15.25 9.37 4.42
N ALA A 154 15.09 8.60 3.34
CA ALA A 154 14.14 7.49 3.28
C ALA A 154 14.92 6.16 3.26
N PRO A 155 15.40 5.66 4.41
CA PRO A 155 16.39 4.59 4.47
C PRO A 155 15.85 3.22 4.02
N ALA A 156 14.54 2.99 4.19
CA ALA A 156 13.88 1.76 3.76
C ALA A 156 13.44 1.79 2.28
N PHE A 157 13.53 2.96 1.64
CA PHE A 157 12.93 3.25 0.35
C PHE A 157 13.61 2.51 -0.80
N LYS A 158 12.81 1.87 -1.66
CA LYS A 158 13.31 1.05 -2.78
C LYS A 158 12.63 1.34 -4.11
N ILE A 159 11.32 1.64 -4.11
CA ILE A 159 10.56 1.81 -5.36
C ILE A 159 9.59 2.98 -5.21
N SER A 160 9.67 3.93 -6.14
CA SER A 160 8.69 5.01 -6.34
C SER A 160 8.11 4.97 -7.74
N LEU A 161 6.79 5.04 -7.83
CA LEU A 161 6.07 5.49 -9.03
C LEU A 161 5.20 6.66 -8.62
N LEU A 162 5.78 7.86 -8.58
CA LEU A 162 5.01 9.08 -8.37
C LEU A 162 4.43 9.50 -9.72
N LYS A 163 3.11 9.46 -9.85
CA LYS A 163 2.43 9.92 -11.07
C LYS A 163 1.86 11.30 -10.80
N CYS A 164 2.36 12.32 -11.50
CA CYS A 164 1.89 13.69 -11.39
C CYS A 164 1.28 14.15 -12.71
N ARG A 165 0.17 14.90 -12.65
CA ARG A 165 -0.38 15.59 -13.82
C ARG A 165 0.43 16.87 -14.02
N HIS A 166 1.25 16.91 -15.06
CA HIS A 166 1.96 18.13 -15.43
C HIS A 166 0.97 19.14 -16.04
N THR A 167 0.66 20.21 -15.32
CA THR A 167 -0.05 21.38 -15.86
C THR A 167 0.87 22.60 -15.79
N ALA A 168 0.68 23.58 -16.68
CA ALA A 168 1.50 24.80 -16.71
C ALA A 168 1.45 25.62 -15.39
N ALA A 169 0.44 25.36 -14.55
CA ALA A 169 0.25 25.98 -13.24
C ALA A 169 0.97 25.26 -12.10
N ASN A 170 1.52 24.05 -12.33
CA ASN A 170 2.15 23.25 -11.29
C ASN A 170 3.60 22.89 -11.66
N PRO A 171 4.54 23.85 -11.53
CA PRO A 171 5.93 23.58 -11.83
C PRO A 171 6.47 22.51 -10.88
N LEU A 172 7.32 21.63 -11.42
CA LEU A 172 8.06 20.68 -10.60
C LEU A 172 8.77 21.42 -9.46
N PRO A 173 8.82 20.85 -8.23
CA PRO A 173 9.50 21.50 -7.14
C PRO A 173 10.98 21.72 -7.50
N PRO A 174 11.60 22.82 -7.02
CA PRO A 174 13.00 23.14 -7.31
C PRO A 174 13.96 22.08 -6.76
N ARG A 175 13.51 21.25 -5.81
CA ARG A 175 14.20 20.05 -5.33
C ARG A 175 13.28 18.86 -5.52
N LEU A 176 13.59 18.06 -6.53
CA LEU A 176 13.00 16.74 -6.67
C LEU A 176 13.51 15.86 -5.51
N PRO A 177 12.64 15.05 -4.88
CA PRO A 177 13.13 14.09 -3.90
C PRO A 177 14.19 13.18 -4.54
N PRO A 178 15.15 12.64 -3.76
CA PRO A 178 16.26 11.83 -4.29
C PRO A 178 15.83 10.55 -5.04
N PHE A 179 14.54 10.22 -5.03
CA PHE A 179 13.92 9.07 -5.68
C PHE A 179 13.10 9.43 -6.93
N TYR A 180 13.27 10.63 -7.49
CA TYR A 180 12.60 11.04 -8.74
C TYR A 180 13.21 10.35 -9.97
N HIS A 181 13.10 9.03 -10.07
CA HIS A 181 13.36 8.28 -11.29
C HIS A 181 12.04 7.87 -11.93
N SER A 182 11.87 8.35 -13.18
CA SER A 182 10.79 8.11 -14.15
C SER A 182 9.44 8.81 -13.92
N LEU A 183 9.38 10.09 -14.34
CA LEU A 183 8.14 10.76 -14.75
C LEU A 183 8.25 11.19 -16.21
N LEU A 184 8.01 10.27 -17.15
CA LEU A 184 7.66 10.58 -18.55
C LEU A 184 6.87 9.41 -19.15
N THR A 185 5.58 9.30 -18.81
CA THR A 185 4.59 8.71 -19.74
C THR A 185 3.19 9.13 -19.32
N MET A 186 2.72 10.26 -19.84
CA MET A 186 1.37 10.33 -20.40
C MET A 186 1.50 10.91 -21.80
N ARG A 187 1.56 10.03 -22.81
CA ARG A 187 1.18 10.41 -24.16
C ARG A 187 -0.33 10.62 -24.15
N HIS A 188 -0.75 11.74 -24.72
CA HIS A 188 -2.12 12.03 -25.08
C HIS A 188 -2.76 10.84 -25.81
N GLN A 189 -3.89 10.38 -25.29
CA GLN A 189 -5.03 9.94 -26.09
C GLN A 189 -6.29 10.52 -25.46
#